data_AF-A0A2E2WBD3-F1
#
_entry.id   AF-A0A2E2WBD3-F1
#
_cell.length_a   1.000
_cell.length_b   1.000
_cell.length_c   1.000
_cell.angle_alpha   90.00
_cell.angle_beta   90.00
_cell.angle_gamma   90.00
#
_symmetry.space_group_name_H-M   'P 1'
#
loop_
_entity.id
_entity.type
_entity.pdbx_description
1 polymer ?
#
loop_
_entity_poly.entity_id
_entity_poly.type
_entity_poly.pdbx_seq_one_letter_code
_entity_poly.pdbx_strand_id
1 'polypeptide(L)'
;MSRSNKIPRPKMGDSFYRHTLIGLVEEALVVSMSGPEKFPEEWSAVVMTRTGTEFISSDQEFRSKHDWVPSTWMYDEERNCWVVPATDESDSRDASAWNLPSPKVGERYMSWRARVFREVPALKKDDSVNDILSSSWKSLPRIEMEPAAAK
;
A
#
# COMPACT_ATOMS: atom_id res chain seq x y z
N MET A 1 -10.69 -5.72 9.09
CA MET A 1 -10.34 -6.42 7.84
C MET A 1 -8.94 -7.00 8.03
N SER A 2 -8.80 -8.32 7.90
CA SER A 2 -7.53 -9.03 8.12
C SER A 2 -6.53 -8.58 7.06
N ARG A 3 -5.49 -7.85 7.45
CA ARG A 3 -4.36 -7.58 6.54
C ARG A 3 -3.72 -8.93 6.26
N SER A 4 -3.75 -9.35 5.00
CA SER A 4 -3.16 -10.61 4.57
C SER A 4 -1.66 -10.61 4.90
N ASN A 5 -1.23 -11.43 5.86
CA ASN A 5 0.19 -11.69 6.15
C ASN A 5 0.83 -12.64 5.11
N LYS A 6 0.18 -12.85 3.95
CA LYS A 6 0.73 -13.69 2.89
C LYS A 6 1.75 -12.90 2.08
N ILE A 7 2.91 -13.50 1.86
CA ILE A 7 3.93 -12.95 0.98
C ILE A 7 3.43 -13.05 -0.47
N PRO A 8 3.48 -11.95 -1.26
CA PRO A 8 3.13 -12.00 -2.66
C PRO A 8 4.09 -12.91 -3.42
N ARG A 9 3.62 -13.54 -4.51
CA ARG A 9 4.45 -14.42 -5.33
C ARG A 9 5.75 -13.72 -5.78
N PRO A 10 6.92 -14.21 -5.36
CA PRO A 10 8.19 -13.60 -5.76
C PRO A 10 8.57 -13.97 -7.18
N LYS A 11 9.49 -13.19 -7.76
CA LYS A 11 10.12 -13.44 -9.04
C LYS A 11 11.52 -14.04 -8.83
N MET A 12 11.99 -14.74 -9.86
CA MET A 12 13.39 -15.18 -9.89
C MET A 12 14.31 -13.95 -9.84
N GLY A 13 15.31 -13.99 -8.95
CA GLY A 13 16.20 -12.87 -8.70
C GLY A 13 15.79 -11.98 -7.53
N ASP A 14 14.56 -12.09 -7.03
CA ASP A 14 14.13 -11.30 -5.87
C ASP A 14 14.93 -11.68 -4.61
N SER A 15 15.15 -10.70 -3.73
CA SER A 15 15.90 -10.88 -2.49
C SER A 15 14.98 -10.98 -1.28
N PHE A 16 15.26 -11.94 -0.43
CA PHE A 16 14.61 -12.20 0.84
C PHE A 16 15.61 -12.00 1.99
N TYR A 17 15.10 -11.76 3.19
CA TYR A 17 15.92 -11.73 4.38
C TYR A 17 15.17 -12.30 5.59
N ARG A 18 15.93 -12.64 6.64
CA ARG A 18 15.41 -12.99 7.96
C ARG A 18 16.36 -12.51 9.05
N HIS A 19 15.85 -12.41 10.28
CA HIS A 19 16.70 -12.32 11.46
C HIS A 19 17.04 -13.72 11.98
N THR A 20 18.31 -14.00 12.20
CA THR A 20 18.77 -15.23 12.84
C THR A 20 18.52 -15.20 14.36
N LEU A 21 18.59 -16.37 15.01
CA LEU A 21 18.45 -16.47 16.47
C LEU A 21 19.55 -15.72 17.25
N ILE A 22 20.69 -15.47 16.61
CA ILE A 22 21.83 -14.73 17.16
C ILE A 22 21.75 -13.22 16.87
N GLY A 23 20.66 -12.74 16.28
CA GLY A 23 20.43 -11.32 16.01
C GLY A 23 21.11 -10.77 14.75
N LEU A 24 21.73 -11.63 13.93
CA LEU A 24 22.26 -11.23 12.62
C LEU A 24 21.18 -11.28 11.55
N VAL A 25 21.30 -10.42 10.53
CA VAL A 25 20.49 -10.49 9.32
C VAL A 25 21.12 -11.46 8.34
N GLU A 26 20.31 -12.37 7.80
CA GLU A 26 20.69 -13.27 6.72
C GLU A 26 19.89 -12.92 5.47
N GLU A 27 20.56 -12.90 4.32
CA GLU A 27 19.95 -12.61 3.01
C GLU A 27 19.93 -13.87 2.15
N ALA A 28 18.90 -13.94 1.30
CA ALA A 28 18.71 -15.03 0.35
C ALA A 28 18.21 -14.51 -0.99
N LEU A 29 18.51 -15.23 -2.06
CA LEU A 29 18.11 -14.87 -3.42
C LEU A 29 17.23 -15.98 -3.99
N VAL A 30 16.12 -15.61 -4.61
CA VAL A 30 15.19 -16.57 -5.22
C VAL A 30 15.79 -17.11 -6.51
N VAL A 31 16.14 -18.40 -6.51
CA VAL A 31 16.80 -19.06 -7.65
C VAL A 31 15.86 -19.93 -8.48
N SER A 32 14.72 -20.34 -7.91
CA SER A 32 13.70 -21.10 -8.63
C SER A 32 12.32 -20.87 -8.03
N MET A 33 11.30 -20.94 -8.87
CA MET A 33 9.89 -20.76 -8.51
C MET A 33 9.06 -21.89 -9.10
N SER A 34 8.15 -22.43 -8.27
CA SER A 34 7.17 -23.44 -8.64
C SER A 34 5.77 -22.98 -8.25
N GLY A 35 4.76 -23.44 -8.99
CA GLY A 35 3.35 -23.15 -8.75
C GLY A 35 2.66 -22.57 -9.98
N PRO A 36 1.34 -22.77 -10.11
CA PRO A 36 0.58 -22.34 -11.28
C PRO A 36 0.47 -20.80 -11.34
N GLU A 37 0.79 -20.21 -12.50
CA GLU A 37 0.68 -18.74 -12.69
C GLU A 37 -0.74 -18.20 -12.47
N LYS A 38 -1.76 -19.04 -12.70
CA LYS A 38 -3.17 -18.68 -12.52
C LYS A 38 -3.57 -18.52 -11.05
N PHE A 39 -2.78 -19.05 -10.11
CA PHE A 39 -3.05 -18.94 -8.67
C PHE A 39 -1.86 -18.27 -7.99
N PRO A 40 -1.84 -16.92 -7.92
CA PRO A 40 -0.72 -16.18 -7.36
C PRO A 40 -0.54 -16.41 -5.87
N GLU A 41 -1.54 -16.96 -5.18
CA GLU A 41 -1.45 -17.33 -3.76
C GLU A 41 -0.84 -18.71 -3.53
N GLU A 42 -0.61 -19.51 -4.58
CA GLU A 42 -0.06 -20.86 -4.49
C GLU A 42 1.31 -20.92 -5.17
N TRP A 43 2.35 -20.79 -4.36
CA TRP A 43 3.72 -20.82 -4.87
C TRP A 43 4.68 -21.44 -3.85
N SER A 44 5.75 -22.00 -4.40
CA SER A 44 6.94 -22.38 -3.63
C SER A 44 8.18 -21.86 -4.34
N ALA A 45 9.19 -21.49 -3.57
CA ALA A 45 10.45 -20.98 -4.07
C ALA A 45 11.61 -21.73 -3.46
N VAL A 46 12.69 -21.83 -4.23
CA VAL A 46 14.00 -22.21 -3.72
C VAL A 46 14.79 -20.93 -3.56
N VAL A 47 15.30 -20.70 -2.35
CA VAL A 47 16.14 -19.55 -2.03
C VAL A 47 17.56 -20.01 -1.74
N MET A 48 18.53 -19.25 -2.23
CA MET A 48 19.95 -19.49 -2.00
C MET A 48 20.45 -18.46 -0.98
N THR A 49 20.94 -18.95 0.14
CA THR A 49 21.59 -18.17 1.19
C THR A 49 23.10 -18.29 1.05
N ARG A 50 23.84 -17.60 1.94
CA ARG A 50 25.29 -17.82 2.07
C ARG A 50 25.62 -19.21 2.64
N THR A 51 24.71 -19.79 3.42
CA THR A 51 24.90 -21.04 4.15
C THR A 51 24.42 -22.27 3.39
N GLY A 52 23.60 -22.08 2.35
CA GLY A 52 23.12 -23.17 1.50
C GLY A 52 21.84 -22.82 0.75
N THR A 53 21.00 -23.83 0.56
CA THR A 53 19.74 -23.73 -0.15
C THR A 53 18.58 -24.04 0.80
N GLU A 54 17.55 -23.19 0.78
CA GLU A 54 16.33 -23.36 1.57
C GLU A 54 15.08 -23.29 0.67
N PHE A 55 13.95 -23.74 1.21
CA PHE A 55 12.67 -23.78 0.52
C PHE A 55 11.67 -22.91 1.28
N ILE A 56 10.94 -22.07 0.55
CA ILE A 56 9.90 -21.20 1.09
C ILE A 56 8.61 -21.40 0.30
N SER A 57 7.46 -21.19 0.91
CA SER A 57 6.16 -21.40 0.27
C SER A 57 5.09 -20.49 0.82
N SER A 58 4.04 -20.27 0.02
CA SER A 58 2.97 -19.33 0.32
C SER A 58 2.02 -19.76 1.45
N ASP A 59 2.04 -21.04 1.81
CA ASP A 59 1.26 -21.64 2.89
C ASP A 59 1.89 -21.44 4.29
N GLN A 60 3.14 -20.96 4.34
CA GLN A 60 3.81 -20.69 5.60
C GLN A 60 3.20 -19.47 6.31
N GLU A 61 2.98 -19.58 7.62
CA GLU A 61 2.51 -18.47 8.44
C GLU A 61 3.69 -17.55 8.82
N PHE A 62 3.95 -16.51 8.03
CA PHE A 62 5.01 -15.52 8.26
C PHE A 62 4.68 -14.59 9.44
N ARG A 63 4.90 -15.05 10.67
CA ARG A 63 4.56 -14.34 11.91
C ARG A 63 5.79 -13.98 12.75
N SER A 64 6.88 -14.69 12.55
CA SER A 64 8.13 -14.55 13.28
C SER A 64 9.10 -13.64 12.52
N LYS A 65 9.91 -12.88 13.26
CA LYS A 65 11.07 -12.16 12.68
C LYS A 65 12.13 -13.10 12.09
N HIS A 66 12.04 -14.39 12.41
CA HIS A 66 12.91 -15.45 11.92
C HIS A 66 12.44 -16.08 10.62
N ASP A 67 11.24 -15.72 10.14
CA ASP A 67 10.73 -16.20 8.88
C ASP A 67 11.36 -15.43 7.72
N TRP A 68 11.51 -16.10 6.57
CA TRP A 68 11.95 -15.47 5.33
C TRP A 68 10.87 -14.53 4.82
N VAL A 69 11.22 -13.26 4.63
CA VAL A 69 10.34 -12.25 4.04
C VAL A 69 11.03 -11.49 2.91
N PRO A 70 10.29 -10.84 2.01
CA PRO A 70 10.90 -9.98 1.00
C PRO A 70 11.78 -8.91 1.66
N SER A 71 12.93 -8.62 1.06
CA SER A 71 13.87 -7.56 1.48
C SER A 71 13.24 -6.18 1.67
N THR A 72 12.09 -5.94 1.06
CA THR A 72 11.36 -4.68 1.16
C THR A 72 10.48 -4.58 2.42
N TRP A 73 10.20 -5.70 3.10
CA TRP A 73 9.41 -5.74 4.33
C TRP A 73 10.24 -5.30 5.52
N MET A 74 9.60 -4.73 6.54
CA MET A 74 10.26 -4.32 7.79
C MET A 74 9.57 -4.96 8.98
N TYR A 75 10.32 -5.41 9.98
CA TYR A 75 9.72 -5.93 11.21
C TYR A 75 9.36 -4.78 12.16
N ASP A 76 8.10 -4.71 12.60
CA ASP A 76 7.66 -3.80 13.66
C ASP A 76 7.71 -4.57 14.99
N GLU A 77 8.72 -4.24 15.82
CA GLU A 77 8.93 -4.88 17.12
C GLU A 77 7.83 -4.51 18.15
N GLU A 78 7.24 -3.32 18.06
CA GLU A 78 6.19 -2.90 18.99
C GLU A 78 4.89 -3.67 18.74
N ARG A 79 4.60 -3.97 17.47
CA ARG A 79 3.41 -4.71 17.05
C ARG A 79 3.65 -6.19 16.83
N ASN A 80 4.90 -6.64 16.95
CA ASN A 80 5.34 -8.02 16.76
C ASN A 80 4.85 -8.60 15.41
N CYS A 81 4.94 -7.80 14.34
CA CYS A 81 4.43 -8.15 13.02
C CYS A 81 5.28 -7.57 11.89
N TRP A 82 5.22 -8.19 10.72
CA TRP A 82 5.81 -7.64 9.51
C TRP A 82 4.99 -6.47 8.95
N VAL A 83 5.67 -5.40 8.60
CA VAL A 83 5.15 -4.25 7.86
C VAL A 83 5.53 -4.44 6.40
N VAL A 84 4.52 -4.77 5.61
CA VAL A 84 4.60 -4.70 4.15
C VAL A 84 4.82 -3.23 3.79
N PRO A 85 5.87 -2.88 3.05
CA PRO A 85 6.01 -1.51 2.55
C PRO A 85 4.74 -1.22 1.78
N ALA A 86 4.23 0.01 1.85
CA ALA A 86 3.15 0.42 0.97
C ALA A 86 3.63 0.14 -0.46
N THR A 87 3.15 -0.95 -1.07
CA THR A 87 3.01 -0.98 -2.51
C THR A 87 2.21 0.27 -2.83
N ASP A 88 2.53 0.97 -3.91
CA ASP A 88 1.68 2.05 -4.46
C ASP A 88 0.23 1.59 -4.80
N GLU A 89 -0.19 0.43 -4.29
CA GLU A 89 -1.57 0.04 -4.06
C GLU A 89 -1.98 0.47 -2.65
N SER A 90 -1.86 1.76 -2.37
CA SER A 90 -2.67 2.36 -1.32
C SER A 90 -4.13 2.27 -1.77
N ASP A 91 -4.82 1.30 -1.20
CA ASP A 91 -6.28 1.28 -1.04
C ASP A 91 -6.77 2.45 -0.15
N SER A 92 -5.94 3.45 0.11
CA SER A 92 -6.39 4.83 0.18
C SER A 92 -6.25 5.46 -1.20
N ARG A 93 -7.35 5.49 -1.96
CA ARG A 93 -7.54 6.52 -3.00
C ARG A 93 -7.65 7.86 -2.29
N ASP A 94 -6.52 8.32 -1.76
CA ASP A 94 -6.41 9.61 -1.13
C ASP A 94 -6.76 10.64 -2.20
N ALA A 95 -7.70 11.50 -1.85
CA ALA A 95 -8.03 12.72 -2.58
C ALA A 95 -6.80 13.49 -3.09
N SER A 96 -5.65 13.33 -2.43
CA SER A 96 -4.37 13.96 -2.76
C SER A 96 -3.71 13.42 -4.03
N ALA A 97 -4.09 12.24 -4.54
CA ALA A 97 -3.58 11.71 -5.81
C ALA A 97 -4.20 12.43 -7.02
N TRP A 98 -5.40 12.98 -6.83
CA TRP A 98 -6.05 13.84 -7.80
C TRP A 98 -5.72 15.29 -7.42
N ASN A 99 -5.10 16.06 -8.32
CA ASN A 99 -4.90 17.50 -8.13
C ASN A 99 -6.26 18.23 -8.21
N LEU A 100 -7.12 18.03 -7.20
CA LEU A 100 -8.46 18.58 -7.15
C LEU A 100 -8.38 20.08 -6.84
N PRO A 101 -9.10 20.93 -7.58
CA PRO A 101 -9.10 22.35 -7.31
C PRO A 101 -9.74 22.65 -5.95
N SER A 102 -9.18 23.59 -5.19
CA SER A 102 -9.77 24.00 -3.90
C SER A 102 -11.15 24.67 -4.10
N PRO A 103 -12.05 24.59 -3.09
CA PRO A 103 -13.32 25.32 -3.10
C PRO A 103 -13.12 26.83 -3.14
N LYS A 104 -13.98 27.53 -3.86
CA LYS A 104 -14.06 28.99 -3.78
C LYS A 104 -14.74 29.42 -2.48
N VAL A 105 -14.45 30.65 -2.04
CA VAL A 105 -15.07 31.24 -0.84
C VAL A 105 -16.60 31.26 -1.01
N GLY A 106 -17.33 30.67 -0.07
CA GLY A 106 -18.78 30.54 -0.10
C GLY A 106 -19.34 29.49 -1.09
N GLU A 107 -18.50 28.71 -1.77
CA GLU A 107 -18.92 27.65 -2.69
C GLU A 107 -19.60 26.51 -1.92
N ARG A 108 -20.68 25.96 -2.46
CA ARG A 108 -21.35 24.76 -1.91
C ARG A 108 -20.80 23.51 -2.57
N TYR A 109 -20.84 22.39 -1.84
CA TYR A 109 -20.30 21.09 -2.28
C TYR A 109 -20.71 20.69 -3.70
N MET A 110 -22.01 20.80 -4.05
CA MET A 110 -22.49 20.42 -5.39
C MET A 110 -21.96 21.32 -6.51
N SER A 111 -21.75 22.61 -6.23
CA SER A 111 -21.17 23.57 -7.18
C SER A 111 -19.68 23.29 -7.40
N TRP A 112 -18.96 23.00 -6.31
CA TRP A 112 -17.56 22.58 -6.35
C TRP A 112 -17.38 21.27 -7.12
N ARG A 113 -18.17 20.24 -6.80
CA ARG A 113 -18.19 18.94 -7.50
C ARG A 113 -18.42 19.09 -9.00
N ALA A 114 -19.40 19.90 -9.41
CA ALA A 114 -19.67 20.14 -10.84
C ALA A 114 -18.49 20.79 -11.57
N ARG A 115 -17.77 21.68 -10.88
CA ARG A 115 -16.56 22.34 -11.41
C ARG A 115 -15.38 21.38 -11.49
N VAL A 116 -15.14 20.59 -10.45
CA VAL A 116 -14.12 19.53 -10.44
C VAL A 116 -14.32 18.55 -11.59
N PHE A 117 -15.56 18.12 -11.85
CA PHE A 117 -15.88 17.25 -12.99
C PHE A 117 -15.66 17.87 -14.37
N ARG A 118 -15.64 19.20 -14.45
CA ARG A 118 -15.35 19.94 -15.68
C ARG A 118 -13.84 20.10 -15.88
N GLU A 119 -13.12 20.38 -14.80
CA GLU A 119 -11.67 20.60 -14.82
C GLU A 119 -10.88 19.29 -14.88
N VAL A 120 -11.42 18.20 -14.33
CA VAL A 120 -10.78 16.88 -14.34
C VAL A 120 -11.75 15.80 -14.84
N PRO A 121 -11.93 15.66 -16.16
CA PRO A 121 -12.86 14.69 -16.76
C PRO A 121 -12.50 13.22 -16.46
N ALA A 122 -11.23 12.95 -16.17
CA ALA A 122 -10.72 11.62 -15.84
C ALA A 122 -11.36 11.04 -14.57
N LEU A 123 -11.83 11.89 -13.64
CA LEU A 123 -12.57 11.40 -12.48
C LEU A 123 -13.86 10.70 -12.90
N LYS A 124 -14.59 11.13 -13.93
CA LYS A 124 -15.93 10.53 -14.25
C LYS A 124 -15.93 9.03 -14.57
N LYS A 125 -14.77 8.44 -14.85
CA LYS A 125 -14.62 7.02 -15.19
C LYS A 125 -14.41 6.10 -13.99
N ASP A 126 -14.26 6.67 -12.79
CA ASP A 126 -13.96 5.93 -11.57
C ASP A 126 -15.23 5.78 -10.70
N ASP A 127 -15.54 4.56 -10.30
CA ASP A 127 -16.74 4.24 -9.51
C ASP A 127 -16.69 4.83 -8.08
N SER A 128 -15.50 5.16 -7.57
CA SER A 128 -15.26 5.68 -6.21
C SER A 128 -15.29 7.21 -6.10
N VAL A 129 -15.58 7.92 -7.18
CA VAL A 129 -15.39 9.39 -7.25
C VAL A 129 -16.24 10.15 -6.26
N ASN A 130 -17.44 9.66 -5.97
CA ASN A 130 -18.31 10.32 -5.02
C ASN A 130 -17.73 10.27 -3.60
N ASP A 131 -17.03 9.19 -3.26
CA ASP A 131 -16.38 9.03 -1.98
C ASP A 131 -15.11 9.87 -1.89
N ILE A 132 -14.32 9.91 -2.99
CA ILE A 132 -13.14 10.78 -3.11
C ILE A 132 -13.51 12.26 -2.98
N LEU A 133 -14.54 12.73 -3.69
CA LEU A 133 -14.97 14.13 -3.63
C LEU A 133 -15.55 14.50 -2.26
N SER A 134 -16.28 13.58 -1.63
CA SER A 134 -16.85 13.76 -0.30
C SER A 134 -15.77 13.81 0.78
N SER A 135 -14.76 12.93 0.71
CA SER A 135 -13.63 12.94 1.65
C SER A 135 -12.78 14.19 1.48
N SER A 136 -12.46 14.57 0.23
CA SER A 136 -11.78 15.82 -0.11
C SER A 136 -12.49 17.04 0.47
N TRP A 137 -13.80 17.13 0.28
CA TRP A 137 -14.58 18.25 0.77
C TRP A 137 -14.55 18.39 2.29
N LYS A 138 -14.51 17.26 3.01
CA LYS A 138 -14.46 17.24 4.48
C LYS A 138 -13.07 17.55 5.04
N SER A 139 -12.01 17.21 4.31
CA SER A 139 -10.63 17.47 4.70
C SER A 139 -10.14 18.88 4.31
N LEU A 140 -10.81 19.55 3.39
CA LEU A 140 -10.48 20.90 2.98
C LEU A 140 -10.77 21.91 4.10
N PRO A 141 -9.84 22.84 4.40
CA PRO A 141 -10.09 23.90 5.37
C PRO A 141 -11.29 24.70 4.90
N ARG A 142 -12.33 24.78 5.75
CA ARG A 142 -13.42 25.72 5.51
C ARG A 142 -12.79 27.10 5.54
N ILE A 143 -12.76 27.77 4.38
CA ILE A 143 -12.35 29.16 4.32
C ILE A 143 -13.45 29.94 5.06
N GLU A 144 -13.24 30.12 6.37
CA GLU A 144 -14.12 30.92 7.20
C GLU A 144 -14.06 32.36 6.71
N MET A 145 -15.23 32.96 6.53
CA MET A 145 -15.34 34.37 6.20
C MET A 145 -14.75 35.18 7.35
N GLU A 146 -13.67 35.93 7.12
CA GLU A 146 -13.44 37.10 7.95
C GLU A 146 -14.66 38.03 7.80
N PRO A 147 -15.22 38.55 8.90
CA PRO A 147 -16.30 39.52 8.83
C PRO A 147 -15.76 40.75 8.09
N ALA A 148 -16.40 41.09 6.98
CA ALA A 148 -16.12 42.29 6.22
C ALA A 148 -16.09 43.49 7.17
N ALA A 149 -14.90 44.06 7.35
CA ALA A 149 -14.72 45.30 8.09
C ALA A 149 -15.59 46.37 7.44
N ALA A 150 -16.65 46.77 8.15
CA ALA A 150 -17.46 47.91 7.81
C ALA A 150 -16.58 49.17 7.78
N LYS A 151 -16.64 49.90 6.66
CA LYS A 151 -16.28 51.31 6.57
C LYS A 151 -17.40 52.04 5.85
#